data_AF-A0A9D6ERJ8-F1
#
_entry.id   AF-A0A9D6ERJ8-F1
#
_cell.length_a   1.000
_cell.length_b   1.000
_cell.length_c   1.000
_cell.angle_alpha   90.00
_cell.angle_beta   90.00
_cell.angle_gamma   90.00
#
_symmetry.space_group_name_H-M   'P 1'
#
loop_
_entity.id
_entity.type
_entity.pdbx_description
1 polymer ?
#
loop_
_entity_poly.entity_id
_entity_poly.type
_entity_poly.pdbx_seq_one_letter_code
_entity_poly.pdbx_strand_id
1 'polypeptide(L)'
;MKILARLPLYTGVSVFVLSILVTAVVVGQRGQLTNQQASATKGEASLSMIFVSPSTITVTLSTKRSVAGVDATIQYNPQEITIISSTLAGGPSYSTTGGIDNQENGTFSFSSIPLEENGAGIIASFTVQPKVSGTPTTTVLSFIEGGKTKVLEKGSLEDILGGTRGVTATL
;
A
#
# COMPACT_ATOMS: atom_id res chain seq x y z
N MET A 1 52.01 12.56 -39.97
CA MET A 1 50.56 12.78 -39.79
C MET A 1 50.05 11.90 -38.64
N LYS A 2 49.80 12.47 -37.45
CA LYS A 2 49.31 11.76 -36.24
C LYS A 2 47.85 12.16 -36.00
N ILE A 3 46.90 11.62 -36.76
CA ILE A 3 45.46 11.94 -36.58
C ILE A 3 44.59 10.67 -36.41
N LEU A 4 45.04 9.49 -36.85
CA LEU A 4 44.21 8.27 -36.79
C LEU A 4 44.20 7.53 -35.44
N ALA A 5 45.09 7.83 -34.50
CA ALA A 5 45.18 7.10 -33.24
C ALA A 5 44.19 7.57 -32.14
N ARG A 6 43.46 8.68 -32.36
CA ARG A 6 42.55 9.26 -31.35
C ARG A 6 41.07 8.88 -31.52
N LEU A 7 40.70 8.30 -32.67
CA LEU A 7 39.31 7.92 -32.95
C LEU A 7 38.75 6.79 -32.07
N PRO A 8 39.50 5.73 -31.71
CA PRO A 8 38.96 4.63 -30.89
C PRO A 8 38.67 5.05 -29.45
N LEU A 9 39.39 6.06 -28.94
CA LEU A 9 39.28 6.49 -27.55
C LEU A 9 37.95 7.19 -27.28
N TYR A 10 37.48 8.03 -28.22
CA TYR A 10 36.20 8.72 -28.08
C TYR A 10 35.01 7.77 -28.29
N THR A 11 35.11 6.79 -29.20
CA THR A 11 34.04 5.79 -29.39
C THR A 11 33.88 4.90 -28.16
N GLY A 12 34.97 4.48 -27.53
CA GLY A 12 34.93 3.67 -26.30
C GLY A 12 34.29 4.41 -25.11
N VAL A 13 34.59 5.70 -24.93
CA VAL A 13 34.00 6.52 -23.86
C VAL A 13 32.51 6.77 -24.10
N SER A 14 32.09 7.01 -25.35
CA SER A 14 30.67 7.17 -25.70
C SER A 14 29.85 5.92 -25.43
N VAL A 15 30.37 4.73 -25.76
CA VAL A 15 29.70 3.44 -25.46
C VAL A 15 29.60 3.21 -23.96
N PHE A 16 30.65 3.56 -23.20
CA PHE A 16 30.65 3.41 -21.75
C PHE A 16 29.60 4.30 -21.07
N VAL A 17 29.49 5.57 -21.46
CA VAL A 17 28.46 6.48 -20.93
C VAL A 17 27.04 6.02 -21.29
N LEU A 18 26.84 5.52 -22.51
CA LEU A 18 25.55 4.94 -22.92
C LEU A 18 25.20 3.70 -22.11
N SER A 19 26.16 2.82 -21.84
CA SER A 19 25.93 1.61 -21.02
C SER A 19 25.59 1.95 -19.57
N ILE A 20 26.18 3.01 -18.99
CA ILE A 20 25.83 3.48 -17.64
C ILE A 20 24.40 4.03 -17.62
N LEU A 21 24.02 4.84 -18.63
CA LEU A 21 22.67 5.37 -18.75
C LEU A 21 21.62 4.27 -18.90
N VAL A 22 21.87 3.28 -19.76
CA VAL A 22 20.95 2.13 -19.94
C VAL A 22 20.83 1.33 -18.64
N THR A 23 21.93 1.13 -17.90
CA THR A 23 21.89 0.41 -16.63
C THR A 23 21.11 1.18 -15.56
N ALA A 24 21.29 2.51 -15.47
CA ALA A 24 20.54 3.37 -14.56
C ALA A 24 19.04 3.39 -14.88
N VAL A 25 18.67 3.37 -16.17
CA VAL A 25 17.25 3.28 -16.60
C VAL A 25 16.66 1.91 -16.28
N VAL A 26 17.40 0.82 -16.49
CA VAL A 26 16.93 -0.55 -16.16
C VAL A 26 16.80 -0.74 -14.65
N VAL A 27 17.72 -0.18 -13.84
CA VAL A 27 17.64 -0.21 -12.37
C VAL A 27 16.51 0.69 -11.87
N GLY A 28 16.31 1.87 -12.46
CA GLY A 28 15.18 2.76 -12.15
C GLY A 28 13.82 2.14 -12.49
N GLN A 29 13.72 1.40 -13.59
CA GLN A 29 12.52 0.64 -13.95
C GLN A 29 12.29 -0.55 -13.00
N ARG A 30 13.34 -1.26 -12.57
CA ARG A 30 13.21 -2.33 -11.56
C ARG A 30 12.80 -1.81 -10.18
N GLY A 31 13.17 -0.58 -9.83
CA GLY A 31 12.66 0.11 -8.63
C GLY A 31 11.18 0.52 -8.73
N GLN A 32 10.60 0.57 -9.94
CA GLN A 32 9.17 0.86 -10.17
C GLN A 32 8.30 -0.41 -10.33
N LEU A 33 8.89 -1.60 -10.37
CA LEU A 33 8.18 -2.85 -10.68
C LEU A 33 7.57 -3.59 -9.47
N THR A 34 7.55 -3.01 -8.27
CA THR A 34 6.78 -3.56 -7.13
C THR A 34 5.35 -3.01 -7.02
N ASN A 35 4.89 -2.18 -7.97
CA ASN A 35 3.54 -1.60 -7.92
C ASN A 35 2.75 -1.68 -9.24
N GLN A 36 2.98 -2.71 -10.06
CA GLN A 36 2.04 -3.04 -11.13
C GLN A 36 1.32 -4.35 -10.83
N GLN A 37 0.04 -4.23 -10.49
CA GLN A 37 -0.92 -5.26 -10.87
C GLN A 37 -2.27 -4.58 -11.06
N ALA A 38 -2.80 -4.70 -12.27
CA ALA A 38 -4.11 -4.22 -12.64
C ALA A 38 -5.17 -5.10 -11.96
N SER A 39 -5.88 -4.56 -10.96
CA SER A 39 -7.22 -5.07 -10.62
C SER A 39 -8.21 -4.34 -11.52
N ALA A 40 -8.49 -4.93 -12.68
CA ALA A 40 -9.64 -4.55 -13.48
C ALA A 40 -10.84 -5.43 -13.08
N THR A 41 -11.29 -5.32 -11.82
CA THR A 41 -12.63 -5.77 -11.45
C THR A 41 -13.58 -4.65 -11.85
N LYS A 42 -14.45 -4.90 -12.84
CA LYS A 42 -15.34 -3.89 -13.42
C LYS A 42 -16.21 -3.25 -12.32
N GLY A 43 -16.03 -1.96 -12.06
CA GLY A 43 -17.04 -1.09 -11.44
C GLY A 43 -17.21 -1.15 -9.92
N GLU A 44 -16.45 -2.00 -9.23
CA GLU A 44 -16.57 -2.20 -7.78
C GLU A 44 -15.49 -1.43 -6.99
N ALA A 45 -15.74 -1.23 -5.70
CA ALA A 45 -14.80 -0.58 -4.79
C ALA A 45 -13.59 -1.49 -4.51
N SER A 46 -12.40 -0.90 -4.40
CA SER A 46 -11.16 -1.61 -4.08
C SER A 46 -10.45 -0.99 -2.88
N LEU A 47 -10.06 -1.84 -1.93
CA LEU A 47 -9.19 -1.46 -0.81
C LEU A 47 -7.75 -1.89 -1.07
N SER A 48 -6.80 -1.03 -0.74
CA SER A 48 -5.37 -1.34 -0.79
C SER A 48 -4.65 -0.85 0.45
N MET A 49 -3.66 -1.63 0.88
CA MET A 49 -2.69 -1.22 1.90
C MET A 49 -1.37 -0.81 1.24
N ILE A 50 -0.76 0.23 1.76
CA ILE A 50 0.55 0.73 1.33
C ILE A 50 1.41 0.87 2.58
N PHE A 51 2.62 0.33 2.53
CA PHE A 51 3.62 0.51 3.57
C PHE A 51 4.46 1.73 3.25
N VAL A 52 4.47 2.68 4.17
CA VAL A 52 5.28 3.88 4.16
C VAL A 52 6.36 3.71 5.20
N SER A 53 7.59 3.45 4.72
CA SER A 53 8.76 3.32 5.58
C SER A 53 8.92 4.56 6.48
N PRO A 54 9.24 4.40 7.77
CA PRO A 54 9.74 3.16 8.39
C PRO A 54 8.69 2.26 9.04
N SER A 55 7.44 2.72 9.23
CA SER A 55 6.51 2.01 10.14
C SER A 55 5.03 2.26 9.89
N THR A 56 4.65 3.03 8.87
CA THR A 56 3.27 3.44 8.69
C THR A 56 2.58 2.58 7.64
N ILE A 57 1.37 2.11 7.94
CA ILE A 57 0.48 1.49 6.98
C ILE A 57 -0.61 2.50 6.64
N THR A 58 -0.84 2.72 5.36
CA THR A 58 -1.90 3.56 4.84
C THR A 58 -2.91 2.69 4.10
N VAL A 59 -4.18 2.86 4.41
CA VAL A 59 -5.30 2.17 3.76
C VAL A 59 -5.99 3.13 2.82
N THR A 60 -6.08 2.75 1.54
CA THR A 60 -6.67 3.55 0.48
C THR A 60 -7.88 2.85 -0.11
N LEU A 61 -8.94 3.61 -0.35
CA LEU A 61 -10.14 3.19 -1.06
C LEU A 61 -10.15 3.83 -2.46
N SER A 62 -10.33 2.99 -3.48
CA SER A 62 -10.61 3.42 -4.85
C SER A 62 -12.02 2.98 -5.22
N THR A 63 -12.85 3.92 -5.66
CA THR A 63 -14.24 3.64 -6.04
C THR A 63 -14.74 4.70 -7.02
N LYS A 64 -15.74 4.33 -7.82
CA LYS A 64 -16.53 5.27 -8.65
C LYS A 64 -17.93 5.51 -8.07
N ARG A 65 -18.29 4.80 -6.99
CA ARG A 65 -19.59 4.88 -6.31
C ARG A 65 -19.46 5.71 -5.04
N SER A 66 -20.53 6.38 -4.64
CA SER A 66 -20.59 7.10 -3.37
C SER A 66 -20.61 6.11 -2.20
N VAL A 67 -19.76 6.33 -1.20
CA VAL A 67 -19.58 5.41 -0.07
C VAL A 67 -20.35 5.93 1.14
N ALA A 68 -21.03 5.05 1.86
CA ALA A 68 -21.64 5.34 3.15
C ALA A 68 -20.66 5.11 4.31
N GLY A 69 -19.85 4.06 4.20
CA GLY A 69 -18.87 3.69 5.20
C GLY A 69 -18.03 2.49 4.75
N VAL A 70 -16.94 2.28 5.46
CA VAL A 70 -16.02 1.17 5.27
C VAL A 70 -15.79 0.51 6.61
N ASP A 71 -15.98 -0.80 6.66
CA ASP A 71 -15.51 -1.63 7.76
C ASP A 71 -14.33 -2.44 7.27
N ALA A 72 -13.19 -2.35 7.94
CA ALA A 72 -11.99 -3.05 7.53
C ALA A 72 -11.47 -3.92 8.67
N THR A 73 -11.22 -5.19 8.35
CA THR A 73 -10.52 -6.12 9.25
C THR A 73 -9.25 -6.60 8.58
N ILE A 74 -8.11 -6.36 9.22
CA ILE A 74 -6.78 -6.69 8.72
C ILE A 74 -6.23 -7.86 9.52
N GLN A 75 -5.78 -8.91 8.83
CA GLN A 75 -5.01 -10.01 9.41
C GLN A 75 -3.52 -9.66 9.37
N TYR A 76 -2.83 -9.93 10.46
CA TYR A 76 -1.38 -9.80 10.60
C TYR A 76 -0.81 -10.93 11.47
N ASN A 77 0.52 -11.06 11.54
CA ASN A 77 1.20 -11.99 12.44
C ASN A 77 1.57 -11.30 13.78
N PRO A 78 0.87 -11.60 14.89
CA PRO A 78 1.10 -10.97 16.18
C PRO A 78 2.40 -11.42 16.87
N GLN A 79 3.10 -12.42 16.33
CA GLN A 79 4.43 -12.82 16.80
C GLN A 79 5.55 -11.97 16.18
N GLU A 80 5.32 -11.40 14.99
CA GLU A 80 6.32 -10.60 14.26
C GLU A 80 6.18 -9.12 14.56
N ILE A 81 4.95 -8.61 14.60
CA ILE A 81 4.68 -7.17 14.74
C ILE A 81 3.64 -6.87 15.82
N THR A 82 3.62 -5.62 16.25
CA THR A 82 2.56 -5.02 17.05
C THR A 82 1.98 -3.82 16.30
N ILE A 83 0.65 -3.72 16.25
CA ILE A 83 -0.05 -2.56 15.70
C ILE A 83 -0.26 -1.55 16.83
N ILE A 84 0.10 -0.29 16.61
CA ILE A 84 -0.09 0.77 17.60
C ILE A 84 -1.46 1.41 17.36
N SER A 85 -2.52 0.84 17.94
CA SER A 85 -3.90 1.30 17.71
C SER A 85 -4.14 2.78 18.00
N SER A 86 -3.39 3.37 18.94
CA SER A 86 -3.50 4.79 19.28
C SER A 86 -3.03 5.73 18.17
N THR A 87 -2.31 5.22 17.16
CA THR A 87 -1.92 6.01 15.98
C THR A 87 -2.90 5.86 14.81
N LEU A 88 -4.01 5.15 15.00
CA LEU A 88 -5.09 5.09 14.01
C LEU A 88 -5.64 6.50 13.77
N ALA A 89 -5.50 6.97 12.53
CA ALA A 89 -6.01 8.25 12.08
C ALA A 89 -6.76 8.10 10.76
N GLY A 90 -7.82 8.90 10.58
CA GLY A 90 -8.50 9.03 9.29
C GLY A 90 -7.69 9.89 8.32
N GLY A 91 -7.85 9.65 7.02
CA GLY A 91 -7.35 10.58 6.01
C GLY A 91 -8.19 11.86 5.95
N PRO A 92 -7.79 12.86 5.14
CA PRO A 92 -8.45 14.17 5.09
C PRO A 92 -9.95 14.12 4.77
N SER A 93 -10.37 13.16 3.96
CA SER A 93 -11.76 13.00 3.53
C SER A 93 -12.52 11.94 4.35
N TYR A 94 -11.97 11.47 5.48
CA TYR A 94 -12.52 10.36 6.26
C TYR A 94 -12.44 10.61 7.77
N SER A 95 -13.53 10.29 8.47
CA SER A 95 -13.52 10.10 9.91
C SER A 95 -13.37 8.61 10.21
N THR A 96 -12.33 8.24 10.95
CA THR A 96 -12.00 6.84 11.24
C THR A 96 -11.99 6.60 12.73
N THR A 97 -12.63 5.52 13.15
CA THR A 97 -12.79 5.12 14.55
C THR A 97 -12.60 3.62 14.70
N GLY A 98 -12.60 3.14 15.94
CA GLY A 98 -12.31 1.74 16.27
C GLY A 98 -10.85 1.58 16.65
N GLY A 99 -10.10 0.79 15.89
CA GLY A 99 -8.73 0.42 16.24
C GLY A 99 -8.66 -0.72 17.26
N ILE A 100 -9.56 -1.68 17.12
CA ILE A 100 -9.61 -2.86 17.98
C ILE A 100 -8.52 -3.82 17.51
N ASP A 101 -7.48 -3.95 18.32
CA ASP A 101 -6.42 -4.94 18.12
C ASP A 101 -6.76 -6.22 18.91
N ASN A 102 -7.01 -7.31 18.19
CA ASN A 102 -7.19 -8.64 18.75
C ASN A 102 -5.94 -9.48 18.45
N GLN A 103 -4.99 -9.45 19.37
CA GLN A 103 -3.71 -10.15 19.25
C GLN A 103 -3.83 -11.67 19.30
N GLU A 104 -4.89 -12.21 19.94
CA GLU A 104 -5.14 -13.65 20.00
C GLU A 104 -5.45 -14.21 18.61
N ASN A 105 -6.25 -13.47 17.84
CA ASN A 105 -6.64 -13.85 16.47
C ASN A 105 -5.73 -13.22 15.39
N GLY A 106 -4.79 -12.34 15.77
CA GLY A 106 -3.94 -11.61 14.83
C GLY A 106 -4.73 -10.67 13.93
N THR A 107 -5.79 -10.03 14.46
CA THR A 107 -6.68 -9.18 13.65
C THR A 107 -6.76 -7.76 14.20
N PHE A 108 -6.74 -6.77 13.31
CA PHE A 108 -6.96 -5.37 13.63
C PHE A 108 -8.14 -4.83 12.84
N SER A 109 -9.12 -4.22 13.52
CA SER A 109 -10.35 -3.74 12.88
C SER A 109 -10.65 -2.28 13.18
N PHE A 110 -11.15 -1.57 12.16
CA PHE A 110 -11.58 -0.19 12.25
C PHE A 110 -12.73 0.08 11.28
N SER A 111 -13.40 1.21 11.49
CA SER A 111 -14.48 1.70 10.63
C SER A 111 -14.20 3.13 10.21
N SER A 112 -14.51 3.45 8.95
CA SER A 112 -14.27 4.77 8.35
C SER A 112 -15.53 5.28 7.65
N ILE A 113 -15.87 6.54 7.85
CA ILE A 113 -17.01 7.21 7.23
C ILE A 113 -16.48 8.39 6.40
N PRO A 114 -16.88 8.53 5.13
CA PRO A 114 -16.44 9.64 4.30
C PRO A 114 -17.05 10.97 4.79
N LEU A 115 -16.24 12.02 4.79
CA LEU A 115 -16.64 13.39 5.13
C LEU A 115 -17.17 14.15 3.90
N GLU A 116 -16.81 13.70 2.70
CA GLU A 116 -17.20 14.29 1.42
C GLU A 116 -17.99 13.28 0.57
N GLU A 117 -18.70 13.74 -0.46
CA GLU A 117 -19.50 12.84 -1.31
C GLU A 117 -18.65 11.87 -2.15
N ASN A 118 -17.40 12.26 -2.45
CA ASN A 118 -16.45 11.41 -3.15
C ASN A 118 -15.79 10.44 -2.17
N GLY A 119 -16.26 9.19 -2.17
CA GLY A 119 -15.79 8.13 -1.28
C GLY A 119 -14.46 7.49 -1.67
N ALA A 120 -13.55 8.19 -2.35
CA ALA A 120 -12.23 7.65 -2.71
C ALA A 120 -11.12 8.41 -1.97
N GLY A 121 -10.04 7.72 -1.61
CA GLY A 121 -8.88 8.33 -0.96
C GLY A 121 -8.34 7.49 0.20
N ILE A 122 -7.49 8.12 1.02
CA ILE A 122 -6.94 7.49 2.23
C ILE A 122 -8.05 7.44 3.29
N ILE A 123 -8.40 6.23 3.70
CA ILE A 123 -9.45 6.02 4.72
C ILE A 123 -8.84 5.91 6.11
N ALA A 124 -7.64 5.34 6.23
CA ALA A 124 -6.98 5.16 7.51
C ALA A 124 -5.46 5.15 7.36
N SER A 125 -4.76 5.54 8.41
CA SER A 125 -3.34 5.28 8.61
C SER A 125 -3.09 4.83 10.05
N PHE A 126 -2.12 3.95 10.25
CA PHE A 126 -1.70 3.48 11.57
C PHE A 126 -0.24 3.01 11.54
N THR A 127 0.36 2.85 12.71
CA THR A 127 1.77 2.48 12.86
C THR A 127 1.90 1.02 13.24
N VAL A 128 2.91 0.35 12.71
CA VAL A 128 3.32 -1.00 13.06
C VAL A 128 4.76 -1.01 13.55
N GLN A 129 5.06 -1.86 14.52
CA GLN A 129 6.41 -2.00 15.08
C GLN A 129 6.82 -3.47 15.12
N PRO A 130 8.11 -3.78 14.87
CA PRO A 130 8.61 -5.13 15.06
C PRO A 130 8.56 -5.49 16.55
N LYS A 131 8.17 -6.72 16.86
CA LYS A 131 8.08 -7.20 18.24
C LYS A 131 9.46 -7.40 18.87
N VAL A 132 10.47 -7.70 18.04
CA VAL A 132 11.87 -7.80 18.43
C VAL A 132 12.65 -6.65 17.79
N SER A 133 13.11 -5.70 18.61
CA SER A 133 13.87 -4.56 18.13
C SER A 133 15.23 -4.97 17.55
N GLY A 134 15.67 -4.30 16.48
CA GLY A 134 17.01 -4.45 15.90
C GLY A 134 17.18 -5.60 14.90
N THR A 135 16.13 -6.38 14.63
CA THR A 135 16.13 -7.39 13.56
C THR A 135 15.17 -6.96 12.45
N PRO A 136 15.64 -6.84 11.19
CA PRO A 136 14.76 -6.58 10.07
C PRO A 136 13.65 -7.63 10.02
N THR A 137 12.41 -7.20 10.16
CA THR A 137 11.24 -8.09 10.23
C THR A 137 10.39 -7.86 8.98
N THR A 138 10.28 -8.90 8.14
CA THR A 138 9.35 -8.87 7.00
C THR A 138 8.05 -9.55 7.40
N THR A 139 6.95 -8.84 7.24
CA THR A 139 5.62 -9.33 7.61
C THR A 139 4.60 -9.02 6.51
N VAL A 140 3.51 -9.76 6.49
CA VAL A 140 2.41 -9.58 5.53
C VAL A 140 1.16 -9.16 6.29
N LEU A 141 0.57 -8.04 5.86
CA LEU A 141 -0.76 -7.60 6.29
C LEU A 141 -1.74 -7.82 5.14
N SER A 142 -2.91 -8.38 5.42
CA SER A 142 -3.95 -8.65 4.41
C SER A 142 -5.34 -8.31 4.94
N PHE A 143 -6.28 -7.98 4.07
CA PHE A 143 -7.67 -7.82 4.47
C PHE A 143 -8.33 -9.19 4.66
N ILE A 144 -9.21 -9.31 5.64
CA ILE A 144 -10.01 -10.52 5.82
C ILE A 144 -11.26 -10.44 4.94
N GLU A 145 -11.37 -11.38 4.02
CA GLU A 145 -12.54 -11.59 3.16
C GLU A 145 -13.66 -12.35 3.91
N GLY A 146 -14.83 -12.49 3.29
CA GLY A 146 -15.96 -13.22 3.88
C GLY A 146 -16.84 -12.39 4.83
N GLY A 147 -16.99 -11.09 4.55
CA GLY A 147 -17.93 -10.21 5.25
C GLY A 147 -17.41 -9.53 6.51
N LYS A 148 -16.11 -9.67 6.83
CA LYS A 148 -15.44 -8.89 7.87
C LYS A 148 -14.83 -7.57 7.37
N THR A 149 -14.59 -7.48 6.07
CA THR A 149 -14.21 -6.25 5.37
C THR A 149 -15.33 -5.93 4.37
N LYS A 150 -15.86 -4.72 4.41
CA LYS A 150 -17.00 -4.28 3.60
C LYS A 150 -16.85 -2.81 3.21
N VAL A 151 -17.37 -2.47 2.03
CA VAL A 151 -17.52 -1.08 1.60
C VAL A 151 -18.98 -0.88 1.25
N LEU A 152 -19.68 -0.01 1.97
CA LEU A 152 -21.11 0.18 1.78
C LEU A 152 -21.38 1.36 0.83
N GLU A 153 -22.25 1.18 -0.16
CA GLU A 153 -22.70 2.29 -1.01
C GLU A 153 -23.69 3.20 -0.27
N LYS A 154 -23.56 4.52 -0.48
CA LYS A 154 -24.52 5.52 -0.03
C LYS A 154 -25.86 5.37 -0.78
N GLY A 155 -26.92 5.10 -0.02
CA GLY A 155 -28.30 4.99 -0.53
C GLY A 155 -28.82 3.55 -0.55
N SER A 156 -28.12 2.64 -1.23
CA SER A 156 -28.51 1.22 -1.28
C SER A 156 -28.05 0.43 -0.05
N LEU A 157 -26.97 0.87 0.61
CA LEU A 157 -26.28 0.16 1.69
C LEU A 157 -25.79 -1.24 1.28
N GLU A 158 -25.68 -1.50 -0.02
CA GLU A 158 -25.10 -2.73 -0.55
C GLU A 158 -23.59 -2.73 -0.34
N ASP A 159 -23.03 -3.93 -0.08
CA ASP A 159 -21.58 -4.13 -0.08
C ASP A 159 -21.07 -4.11 -1.53
N ILE A 160 -20.19 -3.17 -1.81
CA ILE A 160 -19.63 -2.91 -3.14
C ILE A 160 -18.15 -3.24 -3.22
N LEU A 161 -17.60 -3.92 -2.22
CA LEU A 161 -16.20 -4.35 -2.22
C LEU A 161 -15.96 -5.45 -3.26
N GLY A 162 -15.23 -5.11 -4.32
CA GLY A 162 -14.87 -6.03 -5.40
C GLY A 162 -13.43 -6.51 -5.40
N GLY A 163 -12.60 -5.98 -4.50
CA GLY A 163 -11.21 -6.41 -4.41
C GLY A 163 -10.47 -5.79 -3.24
N THR A 164 -9.58 -6.59 -2.65
CA THR A 164 -8.67 -6.13 -1.60
C THR A 164 -7.23 -6.42 -1.98
N ARG A 165 -6.30 -5.59 -1.50
CA ARG A 165 -4.87 -5.76 -1.74
C ARG A 165 -4.09 -5.53 -0.46
N GLY A 166 -3.49 -6.61 0.05
CA GLY A 166 -2.60 -6.57 1.19
C GLY A 166 -1.27 -5.87 0.91
N VAL A 167 -0.39 -5.88 1.91
CA VAL A 167 0.96 -5.32 1.79
C VAL A 167 1.97 -6.18 2.52
N THR A 168 3.17 -6.30 1.94
CA THR A 168 4.35 -6.82 2.62
C THR A 168 5.16 -5.64 3.13
N ALA A 169 5.41 -5.59 4.44
CA ALA A 169 6.19 -4.54 5.09
C ALA A 169 7.50 -5.12 5.62
N THR A 170 8.59 -4.37 5.46
CA THR A 170 9.89 -4.68 6.06
C THR A 170 10.22 -3.57 7.05
N LEU A 171 10.26 -3.93 8.33
CA LEU A 171 10.47 -3.06 9.49
C LEU A 171 11.87 -3.23 10.07
#